data_AF-A0A9D8IH92-F1
#
_entry.id   AF-A0A9D8IH92-F1
#
_cell.length_a   1.000
_cell.length_b   1.000
_cell.length_c   1.000
_cell.angle_alpha   90.00
_cell.angle_beta   90.00
_cell.angle_gamma   90.00
#
_symmetry.space_group_name_H-M   'P 1'
#
loop_
_entity.id
_entity.type
_entity.pdbx_description
1 polymer ?
#
loop_
_entity_poly.entity_id
_entity_poly.type
_entity_poly.pdbx_seq_one_letter_code
_entity_poly.pdbx_strand_id
1 'polypeptide(L)'
;MNYQNILHGSVFLLFVFSGCTNTAKIQINKTDQEIRASVSEKDDKSPARYEQVSQSLASEKGCLSCHEGIEDINEAMMPYLVGYGGGKKGTSCAVCHEGNPAATTKNDAHKGLLPDPGNMWVVSKGKGCGKCHSQKHALTSIMAQPLPEPAGGALMESTSFATDPSGKTGSNHVYRLQRALVSLEYGKVSHTLSSNGIVTKNEYTFCNFDMDDPDGAAPDAGTEKYKAWIRKAIESGYIQRKSFARGLPDFKEALKLWNDPEKAAFADYYRKECGRCHVWMEGRRERGDIRGGGCTSCHVLYTNDGYYEGGDPTIPKNTKFHPYKHEITTKIPASQCAHCHTRGKRIGTTFAGIFEYDYKSNHKATPLNEKGEYQEPLYTKDYLHIRGDIHFEKGVECIDCHTSIDVHGDGNIYPTTLYQVEIQCYDCHGTPEKYPWELPVGYGTPVILDGNRGVYETDKKEYLLTSRGNPRRNLVKEGDGVTLISFYSGKEHAVPLLKTINAQNTWKTKAGMVAM
;
A
#
# COMPACT_ATOMS: atom_id res chain seq x y z
N MET A 1 -11.69 -56.49 -57.57
CA MET A 1 -12.35 -57.73 -57.14
C MET A 1 -13.82 -57.43 -56.90
N ASN A 2 -14.70 -58.20 -57.53
CA ASN A 2 -16.16 -58.12 -57.57
C ASN A 2 -16.81 -58.14 -56.17
N TYR A 3 -17.97 -57.50 -55.98
CA TYR A 3 -19.28 -58.16 -56.09
C TYR A 3 -20.46 -57.17 -56.05
N GLN A 4 -21.51 -57.55 -56.78
CA GLN A 4 -22.76 -56.85 -57.06
C GLN A 4 -23.84 -57.09 -56.00
N ASN A 5 -24.81 -56.15 -55.94
CA ASN A 5 -26.27 -56.27 -55.78
C ASN A 5 -26.88 -57.15 -54.66
N ILE A 6 -27.93 -56.63 -54.00
CA ILE A 6 -29.32 -57.13 -54.09
C ILE A 6 -30.31 -56.09 -53.51
N LEU A 7 -31.44 -55.97 -54.23
CA LEU A 7 -32.63 -55.13 -54.02
C LEU A 7 -33.54 -55.60 -52.86
N HIS A 8 -34.46 -54.70 -52.45
CA HIS A 8 -35.92 -54.82 -52.18
C HIS A 8 -36.26 -53.64 -51.23
N GLY A 9 -37.11 -52.65 -51.49
CA GLY A 9 -38.32 -52.56 -52.30
C GLY A 9 -39.55 -52.65 -51.38
N SER A 10 -40.16 -51.51 -50.96
CA SER A 10 -41.63 -51.33 -50.85
C SER A 10 -42.12 -49.98 -50.29
N VAL A 11 -42.85 -49.27 -51.15
CA VAL A 11 -44.17 -48.63 -50.96
C VAL A 11 -44.32 -47.33 -50.12
N PHE A 12 -44.74 -46.30 -50.86
CA PHE A 12 -45.36 -45.04 -50.50
C PHE A 12 -46.54 -45.16 -49.52
N LEU A 13 -46.63 -44.23 -48.56
CA LEU A 13 -47.91 -43.70 -48.09
C LEU A 13 -47.75 -42.26 -47.61
N LEU A 14 -48.21 -41.33 -48.44
CA LEU A 14 -48.41 -39.91 -48.10
C LEU A 14 -49.72 -39.79 -47.33
N PHE A 15 -49.62 -39.41 -46.05
CA PHE A 15 -50.76 -38.82 -45.33
C PHE A 15 -50.37 -37.41 -44.88
N VAL A 16 -51.00 -36.43 -45.53
CA VAL A 16 -51.04 -35.03 -45.07
C VAL A 16 -52.10 -34.95 -43.98
N PHE A 17 -51.68 -34.71 -42.74
CA PHE A 17 -52.57 -34.17 -41.71
C PHE A 17 -51.94 -32.91 -41.12
N SER A 18 -52.61 -31.79 -41.39
CA SER A 18 -52.43 -30.51 -40.71
C SER A 18 -53.13 -30.58 -39.36
N GLY A 19 -52.47 -30.16 -38.27
CA GLY A 19 -53.16 -30.01 -36.98
C GLY A 19 -52.26 -30.01 -35.74
N CYS A 20 -51.92 -28.81 -35.28
CA CYS A 20 -51.77 -28.39 -33.88
C CYS A 20 -50.82 -29.11 -32.87
N THR A 21 -49.85 -28.31 -32.41
CA THR A 21 -49.47 -28.08 -31.00
C THR A 21 -48.92 -29.23 -30.17
N ASN A 22 -47.58 -29.35 -30.14
CA ASN A 22 -46.74 -29.14 -28.96
C ASN A 22 -45.34 -29.67 -29.27
N THR A 23 -44.47 -28.83 -29.83
CA THR A 23 -43.03 -29.04 -29.62
C THR A 23 -42.74 -28.60 -28.20
N ALA A 24 -42.90 -29.53 -27.26
CA ALA A 24 -42.12 -29.47 -26.03
C ALA A 24 -40.67 -29.33 -26.47
N LYS A 25 -40.11 -28.13 -26.37
CA LYS A 25 -38.66 -27.94 -26.40
C LYS A 25 -38.15 -28.81 -25.27
N ILE A 26 -37.57 -29.95 -25.61
CA ILE A 26 -36.72 -30.69 -24.69
C ILE A 26 -35.63 -29.69 -24.31
N GLN A 27 -35.76 -29.08 -23.14
CA GLN A 27 -34.66 -28.41 -22.47
C GLN A 27 -33.68 -29.54 -22.16
N ILE A 28 -32.70 -29.71 -23.05
CA ILE A 28 -31.52 -30.49 -22.73
C ILE A 28 -30.88 -29.72 -21.58
N ASN A 29 -31.09 -30.20 -20.35
CA ASN A 29 -30.39 -29.73 -19.17
C ASN A 29 -28.91 -30.08 -19.38
N LYS A 30 -28.17 -29.14 -19.99
CA LYS A 30 -26.72 -29.23 -20.06
C LYS A 30 -26.18 -29.43 -18.66
N THR A 31 -25.29 -30.39 -18.49
CA THR A 31 -24.56 -30.61 -17.24
C THR A 31 -23.73 -29.36 -16.90
N ASP A 32 -23.38 -29.18 -15.62
CA ASP A 32 -22.56 -28.04 -15.18
C ASP A 32 -21.22 -27.95 -15.94
N GLN A 33 -20.68 -29.11 -16.34
CA GLN A 33 -19.47 -29.21 -17.16
C GLN A 33 -19.70 -28.75 -18.60
N GLU A 34 -20.85 -29.04 -19.21
CA GLU A 34 -21.22 -28.58 -20.56
C GLU A 34 -21.55 -27.09 -20.61
N ILE A 35 -22.10 -26.52 -19.53
CA ILE A 35 -22.34 -25.07 -19.42
C ILE A 35 -21.00 -24.33 -19.26
N ARG A 36 -20.14 -24.79 -18.34
CA ARG A 36 -18.76 -24.29 -18.20
C ARG A 36 -18.00 -24.37 -19.53
N ALA A 37 -18.08 -25.49 -20.26
CA ALA A 37 -17.33 -25.68 -21.50
C ALA A 37 -17.84 -24.85 -22.71
N SER A 38 -19.00 -24.19 -22.63
CA SER A 38 -19.71 -23.72 -23.82
C SER A 38 -19.27 -22.37 -24.43
N VAL A 39 -18.17 -21.74 -24.01
CA VAL A 39 -17.74 -20.47 -24.63
C VAL A 39 -16.21 -20.27 -24.72
N SER A 40 -15.80 -19.93 -25.96
CA SER A 40 -14.50 -19.43 -26.47
C SER A 40 -13.36 -20.43 -26.71
N GLU A 41 -13.39 -21.07 -27.89
CA GLU A 41 -12.21 -21.64 -28.59
C GLU A 41 -11.22 -20.57 -29.13
N LYS A 42 -11.33 -19.30 -28.72
CA LYS A 42 -10.36 -18.29 -29.18
C LYS A 42 -9.11 -18.32 -28.30
N ASP A 43 -8.05 -18.84 -28.90
CA ASP A 43 -6.63 -18.57 -28.63
C ASP A 43 -6.42 -17.23 -27.91
N ASP A 44 -6.09 -17.28 -26.61
CA ASP A 44 -5.00 -16.50 -26.02
C ASP A 44 -4.74 -16.95 -24.56
N LYS A 45 -3.74 -17.83 -24.38
CA LYS A 45 -2.82 -18.02 -23.23
C LYS A 45 -3.26 -17.66 -21.78
N SER A 46 -4.53 -17.69 -21.41
CA SER A 46 -5.02 -17.52 -20.03
C SER A 46 -5.78 -18.76 -19.57
N PRO A 47 -5.56 -19.30 -18.35
CA PRO A 47 -6.26 -20.50 -17.90
C PRO A 47 -7.73 -20.20 -17.54
N ALA A 48 -8.62 -21.14 -17.87
CA ALA A 48 -10.02 -21.28 -17.43
C ALA A 48 -10.84 -19.98 -17.27
N ARG A 49 -11.23 -19.34 -18.38
CA ARG A 49 -12.21 -18.24 -18.39
C ARG A 49 -13.56 -18.74 -18.89
N TYR A 50 -14.56 -18.69 -18.03
CA TYR A 50 -15.94 -19.06 -18.38
C TYR A 50 -16.77 -17.80 -18.62
N GLU A 51 -17.47 -17.74 -19.74
CA GLU A 51 -18.42 -16.64 -20.02
C GLU A 51 -19.77 -16.86 -19.32
N GLN A 52 -20.10 -18.11 -19.00
CA GLN A 52 -21.34 -18.49 -18.31
C GLN A 52 -21.21 -19.76 -17.44
N VAL A 53 -21.99 -19.83 -16.37
CA VAL A 53 -22.16 -21.01 -15.48
C VAL A 53 -23.64 -21.28 -15.20
N SER A 54 -23.95 -22.44 -14.63
CA SER A 54 -25.32 -22.77 -14.18
C SER A 54 -25.70 -21.96 -12.93
N GLN A 55 -27.01 -21.78 -12.73
CA GLN A 55 -27.52 -21.10 -11.53
C GLN A 55 -27.21 -21.87 -10.25
N SER A 56 -27.24 -23.21 -10.29
CA SER A 56 -26.87 -24.07 -9.15
C SER A 56 -25.42 -23.81 -8.73
N LEU A 57 -24.50 -23.83 -9.68
CA LEU A 57 -23.09 -23.66 -9.43
C LEU A 57 -22.75 -22.23 -8.97
N ALA A 58 -23.37 -21.20 -9.57
CA ALA A 58 -23.23 -19.82 -9.12
C ALA A 58 -23.73 -19.65 -7.67
N SER A 59 -24.87 -20.27 -7.34
CA SER A 59 -25.45 -20.22 -5.99
C SER A 59 -24.58 -20.95 -4.96
N GLU A 60 -23.95 -22.06 -5.36
CA GLU A 60 -23.08 -22.87 -4.50
C GLU A 60 -21.73 -22.18 -4.27
N LYS A 61 -21.04 -21.77 -5.34
CA LYS A 61 -19.63 -21.36 -5.31
C LYS A 61 -19.40 -19.86 -5.45
N GLY A 62 -20.41 -19.04 -5.74
CA GLY A 62 -20.23 -17.60 -5.96
C GLY A 62 -19.27 -17.33 -7.13
N CYS A 63 -18.33 -16.39 -6.97
CA CYS A 63 -17.30 -16.10 -7.97
C CYS A 63 -16.42 -17.31 -8.33
N LEU A 64 -16.23 -18.27 -7.41
CA LEU A 64 -15.46 -19.50 -7.67
C LEU A 64 -16.19 -20.49 -8.59
N SER A 65 -17.44 -20.19 -8.97
CA SER A 65 -18.13 -20.94 -10.04
C SER A 65 -17.39 -20.80 -11.38
N CYS A 66 -16.81 -19.63 -11.65
CA CYS A 66 -15.95 -19.35 -12.79
C CYS A 66 -14.45 -19.33 -12.42
N HIS A 67 -14.10 -18.81 -11.25
CA HIS A 67 -12.72 -18.56 -10.85
C HIS A 67 -12.18 -19.60 -9.86
N GLU A 68 -12.41 -20.87 -10.14
CA GLU A 68 -11.98 -21.96 -9.27
C GLU A 68 -10.45 -21.96 -9.09
N GLY A 69 -9.99 -22.11 -7.84
CA GLY A 69 -8.56 -22.19 -7.53
C GLY A 69 -7.88 -20.89 -7.09
N ILE A 70 -8.60 -19.75 -7.02
CA ILE A 70 -8.06 -18.52 -6.41
C ILE A 70 -7.59 -18.79 -4.97
N GLU A 71 -6.37 -18.38 -4.65
CA GLU A 71 -5.74 -18.52 -3.32
C GLU A 71 -6.41 -17.66 -2.25
N ASP A 72 -6.12 -17.94 -0.98
CA ASP A 72 -6.60 -17.09 0.12
C ASP A 72 -5.76 -15.82 0.19
N ILE A 73 -6.42 -14.66 0.29
CA ILE A 73 -5.71 -13.37 0.24
C ILE A 73 -4.94 -13.06 1.53
N ASN A 74 -5.38 -13.62 2.67
CA ASN A 74 -4.71 -13.51 3.97
C ASN A 74 -5.41 -14.41 5.01
N GLU A 75 -4.69 -15.34 5.64
CA GLU A 75 -5.28 -16.29 6.59
C GLU A 75 -6.04 -15.63 7.76
N ALA A 76 -5.53 -14.51 8.29
CA ALA A 76 -6.16 -13.82 9.42
C ALA A 76 -7.42 -13.04 9.00
N MET A 77 -7.46 -12.55 7.76
CA MET A 77 -8.58 -11.77 7.23
C MET A 77 -9.70 -12.65 6.68
N MET A 78 -9.37 -13.82 6.13
CA MET A 78 -10.31 -14.70 5.43
C MET A 78 -11.57 -15.05 6.25
N PRO A 79 -11.51 -15.39 7.55
CA PRO A 79 -12.71 -15.69 8.34
C PRO A 79 -13.71 -14.53 8.36
N TYR A 80 -13.23 -13.29 8.48
CA TYR A 80 -14.07 -12.10 8.46
C TYR A 80 -14.67 -11.87 7.07
N LEU A 81 -13.87 -11.99 6.02
CA LEU A 81 -14.33 -11.80 4.64
C LEU A 81 -15.41 -12.82 4.26
N VAL A 82 -15.22 -14.08 4.63
CA VAL A 82 -16.20 -15.15 4.43
C VAL A 82 -17.48 -14.84 5.20
N GLY A 83 -17.37 -14.41 6.46
CA GLY A 83 -18.53 -13.99 7.27
C GLY A 83 -19.32 -12.85 6.60
N TYR A 84 -18.67 -11.76 6.23
CA TYR A 84 -19.31 -10.62 5.56
C TYR A 84 -19.82 -10.94 4.15
N GLY A 85 -19.19 -11.90 3.48
CA GLY A 85 -19.59 -12.39 2.17
C GLY A 85 -20.78 -13.36 2.19
N GLY A 86 -21.41 -13.64 3.33
CA GLY A 86 -22.53 -14.59 3.41
C GLY A 86 -22.10 -16.06 3.55
N GLY A 87 -20.94 -16.30 4.15
CA GLY A 87 -20.50 -17.62 4.63
C GLY A 87 -19.76 -18.49 3.62
N LYS A 88 -19.41 -17.96 2.43
CA LYS A 88 -18.72 -18.74 1.38
C LYS A 88 -17.49 -18.01 0.86
N LYS A 89 -16.45 -18.77 0.51
CA LYS A 89 -15.21 -18.19 -0.05
C LYS A 89 -15.47 -17.42 -1.35
N GLY A 90 -16.25 -17.96 -2.29
CA GLY A 90 -16.46 -17.28 -3.57
C GLY A 90 -17.37 -16.05 -3.51
N THR A 91 -18.15 -15.87 -2.46
CA THR A 91 -18.90 -14.63 -2.25
C THR A 91 -18.10 -13.59 -1.47
N SER A 92 -17.04 -14.01 -0.75
CA SER A 92 -16.16 -13.09 -0.02
C SER A 92 -15.34 -12.18 -0.94
N CYS A 93 -15.08 -12.59 -2.19
CA CYS A 93 -14.39 -11.75 -3.19
C CYS A 93 -15.12 -10.40 -3.40
N ALA A 94 -16.46 -10.44 -3.43
CA ALA A 94 -17.29 -9.26 -3.64
C ALA A 94 -17.29 -8.29 -2.45
N VAL A 95 -16.83 -8.72 -1.28
CA VAL A 95 -16.67 -7.83 -0.11
C VAL A 95 -15.69 -6.71 -0.44
N CYS A 96 -14.58 -7.04 -1.11
CA CYS A 96 -13.58 -6.07 -1.54
C CYS A 96 -13.85 -5.54 -2.95
N HIS A 97 -14.08 -6.44 -3.89
CA HIS A 97 -14.13 -6.11 -5.31
C HIS A 97 -15.51 -5.69 -5.82
N GLU A 98 -16.57 -5.71 -4.99
CA GLU A 98 -17.95 -5.53 -5.44
C GLU A 98 -18.34 -6.57 -6.52
N GLY A 99 -19.24 -6.22 -7.43
CA GLY A 99 -19.79 -7.15 -8.43
C GLY A 99 -20.93 -8.01 -7.88
N ASN A 100 -21.39 -8.95 -8.72
CA ASN A 100 -22.51 -9.84 -8.37
C ASN A 100 -22.04 -11.30 -8.33
N PRO A 101 -21.76 -11.87 -7.14
CA PRO A 101 -21.29 -13.26 -7.05
C PRO A 101 -22.37 -14.29 -7.38
N ALA A 102 -23.66 -13.91 -7.43
CA ALA A 102 -24.77 -14.79 -7.76
C ALA A 102 -25.12 -14.79 -9.27
N ALA A 103 -24.48 -13.92 -10.06
CA ALA A 103 -24.70 -13.86 -11.49
C ALA A 103 -24.12 -15.09 -12.20
N THR A 104 -24.78 -15.48 -13.29
CA THR A 104 -24.39 -16.65 -14.10
C THR A 104 -23.59 -16.28 -15.33
N THR A 105 -23.53 -15.00 -15.71
CA THR A 105 -22.77 -14.50 -16.87
C THR A 105 -21.64 -13.59 -16.43
N LYS A 106 -20.54 -13.57 -17.18
CA LYS A 106 -19.39 -12.68 -16.92
C LYS A 106 -19.79 -11.21 -16.84
N ASN A 107 -20.60 -10.74 -17.78
CA ASN A 107 -21.00 -9.33 -17.85
C ASN A 107 -21.84 -8.92 -16.64
N ASP A 108 -22.76 -9.77 -16.20
CA ASP A 108 -23.60 -9.48 -15.03
C ASP A 108 -22.79 -9.61 -13.73
N ALA A 109 -21.88 -10.58 -13.64
CA ALA A 109 -21.02 -10.78 -12.47
C ALA A 109 -20.05 -9.61 -12.26
N HIS A 110 -19.47 -9.10 -13.35
CA HIS A 110 -18.49 -8.01 -13.30
C HIS A 110 -19.10 -6.61 -13.32
N LYS A 111 -20.43 -6.49 -13.38
CA LYS A 111 -21.08 -5.18 -13.36
C LYS A 111 -20.77 -4.46 -12.05
N GLY A 112 -20.01 -3.37 -12.14
CA GLY A 112 -19.60 -2.57 -10.97
C GLY A 112 -18.43 -3.15 -10.17
N LEU A 113 -17.76 -4.20 -10.69
CA LEU A 113 -16.54 -4.75 -10.10
C LEU A 113 -15.42 -3.70 -10.04
N LEU A 114 -14.65 -3.71 -8.96
CA LEU A 114 -13.50 -2.87 -8.72
C LEU A 114 -12.21 -3.69 -8.89
N PRO A 115 -11.38 -3.41 -9.93
CA PRO A 115 -10.14 -4.16 -10.15
C PRO A 115 -9.11 -3.99 -9.03
N ASP A 116 -8.91 -2.75 -8.54
CA ASP A 116 -8.01 -2.43 -7.41
C ASP A 116 -8.84 -1.87 -6.23
N PRO A 117 -9.31 -2.73 -5.31
CA PRO A 117 -10.16 -2.31 -4.20
C PRO A 117 -9.38 -1.58 -3.09
N GLY A 118 -8.05 -1.55 -3.13
CA GLY A 118 -7.23 -0.78 -2.18
C GLY A 118 -6.83 0.60 -2.71
N ASN A 119 -7.17 0.93 -3.95
CA ASN A 119 -6.85 2.22 -4.54
C ASN A 119 -7.48 3.39 -3.75
N MET A 120 -6.76 4.51 -3.57
CA MET A 120 -7.28 5.68 -2.86
C MET A 120 -8.59 6.24 -3.43
N TRP A 121 -8.80 6.20 -4.75
CA TRP A 121 -10.05 6.64 -5.38
C TRP A 121 -11.26 5.77 -5.00
N VAL A 122 -11.01 4.53 -4.62
CA VAL A 122 -11.99 3.54 -4.18
C VAL A 122 -12.19 3.64 -2.68
N VAL A 123 -11.11 3.55 -1.90
CA VAL A 123 -11.20 3.45 -0.44
C VAL A 123 -11.71 4.74 0.19
N SER A 124 -11.41 5.90 -0.40
CA SER A 124 -11.91 7.20 0.08
C SER A 124 -13.42 7.34 -0.07
N LYS A 125 -14.08 6.48 -0.88
CA LYS A 125 -15.54 6.39 -0.99
C LYS A 125 -16.15 5.32 -0.08
N GLY A 126 -15.38 4.82 0.89
CA GLY A 126 -15.80 3.78 1.83
C GLY A 126 -15.95 2.38 1.24
N LYS A 127 -15.38 2.13 0.04
CA LYS A 127 -15.37 0.81 -0.61
C LYS A 127 -14.06 0.08 -0.36
N GLY A 128 -13.99 -1.21 -0.71
CA GLY A 128 -12.80 -2.04 -0.52
C GLY A 128 -12.27 -1.96 0.92
N CYS A 129 -10.98 -1.61 1.09
CA CYS A 129 -10.38 -1.45 2.43
C CYS A 129 -11.10 -0.43 3.31
N GLY A 130 -11.78 0.58 2.74
CA GLY A 130 -12.53 1.60 3.47
C GLY A 130 -13.74 1.06 4.24
N LYS A 131 -14.26 -0.13 3.88
CA LYS A 131 -15.35 -0.80 4.60
C LYS A 131 -14.96 -1.22 6.02
N CYS A 132 -13.65 -1.41 6.28
CA CYS A 132 -13.12 -1.98 7.52
C CYS A 132 -12.01 -1.14 8.18
N HIS A 133 -11.17 -0.45 7.39
CA HIS A 133 -9.98 0.28 7.84
C HIS A 133 -10.20 1.80 7.95
N SER A 134 -11.45 2.20 8.12
CA SER A 134 -11.87 3.55 8.48
C SER A 134 -12.89 3.45 9.60
N GLN A 135 -12.96 4.45 10.48
CA GLN A 135 -14.08 4.57 11.40
C GLN A 135 -15.37 4.82 10.63
N LYS A 136 -16.52 4.47 11.24
CA LYS A 136 -17.83 4.65 10.65
C LYS A 136 -18.09 6.13 10.39
N HIS A 137 -18.48 6.45 9.17
CA HIS A 137 -18.76 7.82 8.70
C HIS A 137 -17.58 8.80 8.76
N ALA A 138 -16.35 8.34 9.03
CA ALA A 138 -15.18 9.22 9.10
C ALA A 138 -14.77 9.76 7.72
N LEU A 139 -15.11 9.07 6.63
CA LEU A 139 -14.82 9.55 5.28
C LEU A 139 -15.95 10.46 4.84
N THR A 140 -15.75 11.78 4.95
CA THR A 140 -16.76 12.80 4.61
C THR A 140 -16.44 13.54 3.32
N SER A 141 -15.19 13.53 2.88
CA SER A 141 -14.72 14.18 1.68
C SER A 141 -13.69 13.32 0.93
N ILE A 142 -13.53 13.59 -0.35
CA ILE A 142 -12.39 13.16 -1.17
C ILE A 142 -11.75 14.42 -1.76
N MET A 143 -10.49 14.66 -1.44
CA MET A 143 -9.77 15.85 -1.90
C MET A 143 -10.52 17.17 -1.54
N ALA A 144 -10.95 17.26 -0.29
CA ALA A 144 -11.80 18.33 0.26
C ALA A 144 -13.17 18.53 -0.45
N GLN A 145 -13.55 17.68 -1.41
CA GLN A 145 -14.88 17.68 -2.00
C GLN A 145 -15.80 16.76 -1.19
N PRO A 146 -16.94 17.25 -0.67
CA PRO A 146 -17.85 16.44 0.12
C PRO A 146 -18.34 15.21 -0.64
N LEU A 147 -18.40 14.07 0.05
CA LEU A 147 -19.13 12.90 -0.44
C LEU A 147 -20.64 13.16 -0.32
N PRO A 148 -21.47 12.54 -1.18
CA PRO A 148 -22.92 12.64 -1.06
C PRO A 148 -23.43 12.19 0.30
N GLU A 149 -22.81 11.16 0.87
CA GLU A 149 -23.06 10.65 2.22
C GLU A 149 -21.73 10.28 2.89
N PRO A 150 -21.58 10.50 4.21
CA PRO A 150 -20.43 10.01 4.96
C PRO A 150 -20.25 8.49 4.84
N ALA A 151 -19.01 8.06 4.65
CA ALA A 151 -18.65 6.68 4.39
C ALA A 151 -17.55 6.18 5.34
N GLY A 152 -17.14 4.92 5.16
CA GLY A 152 -16.15 4.26 6.00
C GLY A 152 -16.79 3.37 7.06
N GLY A 153 -16.07 2.31 7.46
CA GLY A 153 -16.48 1.43 8.56
C GLY A 153 -17.82 0.71 8.36
N ALA A 154 -18.27 0.54 7.11
CA ALA A 154 -19.58 -0.02 6.79
C ALA A 154 -19.75 -1.48 7.25
N LEU A 155 -18.64 -2.23 7.37
CA LEU A 155 -18.63 -3.62 7.85
C LEU A 155 -18.04 -3.73 9.25
N MET A 156 -16.94 -3.01 9.52
CA MET A 156 -16.31 -2.96 10.84
C MET A 156 -15.40 -1.75 11.00
N GLU A 157 -15.01 -1.48 12.25
CA GLU A 157 -13.94 -0.54 12.58
C GLU A 157 -12.74 -1.32 13.12
N SER A 158 -11.76 -1.60 12.26
CA SER A 158 -10.58 -2.36 12.66
C SER A 158 -9.62 -1.51 13.50
N THR A 159 -9.07 -2.14 14.55
CA THR A 159 -7.93 -1.65 15.31
C THR A 159 -6.80 -2.68 15.22
N SER A 160 -5.63 -2.24 14.76
CA SER A 160 -4.44 -3.07 14.60
C SER A 160 -3.52 -2.93 15.80
N PHE A 161 -3.10 -4.06 16.35
CA PHE A 161 -2.04 -4.16 17.35
C PHE A 161 -0.72 -4.63 16.72
N ALA A 162 -0.62 -4.62 15.38
CA ALA A 162 0.50 -5.23 14.67
C ALA A 162 1.83 -4.52 14.96
N THR A 163 1.83 -3.19 15.00
CA THR A 163 3.02 -2.34 15.15
C THR A 163 3.10 -1.63 16.50
N ASP A 164 2.00 -1.60 17.23
CA ASP A 164 1.82 -0.89 18.50
C ASP A 164 0.98 -1.77 19.46
N PRO A 165 1.52 -2.17 20.61
CA PRO A 165 0.82 -3.05 21.56
C PRO A 165 -0.36 -2.40 22.26
N SER A 166 -0.49 -1.07 22.24
CA SER A 166 -1.64 -0.33 22.80
C SER A 166 -2.82 -0.22 21.84
N GLY A 167 -2.60 -0.47 20.54
CA GLY A 167 -3.59 -0.31 19.47
C GLY A 167 -3.93 1.14 19.11
N LYS A 168 -3.35 2.14 19.79
CA LYS A 168 -3.71 3.57 19.63
C LYS A 168 -3.27 4.19 18.31
N THR A 169 -2.33 3.57 17.60
CA THR A 169 -1.87 4.00 16.27
C THR A 169 -2.51 3.21 15.12
N GLY A 170 -3.34 2.20 15.43
CA GLY A 170 -3.75 1.15 14.49
C GLY A 170 -5.19 1.25 13.97
N SER A 171 -5.85 2.40 14.03
CA SER A 171 -7.25 2.58 13.60
C SER A 171 -7.39 3.65 12.52
N ASN A 172 -8.53 3.73 11.83
CA ASN A 172 -8.85 4.83 10.92
C ASN A 172 -7.83 5.10 9.78
N HIS A 173 -7.13 4.06 9.30
CA HIS A 173 -6.02 4.19 8.36
C HIS A 173 -6.38 4.93 7.06
N VAL A 174 -7.55 4.68 6.47
CA VAL A 174 -7.93 5.33 5.20
C VAL A 174 -8.10 6.83 5.37
N TYR A 175 -8.78 7.25 6.43
CA TYR A 175 -8.98 8.65 6.77
C TYR A 175 -7.65 9.39 6.98
N ARG A 176 -6.75 8.79 7.78
CA ARG A 176 -5.43 9.37 8.07
C ARG A 176 -4.54 9.40 6.84
N LEU A 177 -4.57 8.33 6.02
CA LEU A 177 -3.71 8.22 4.85
C LEU A 177 -4.02 9.31 3.83
N GLN A 178 -5.28 9.73 3.67
CA GLN A 178 -5.62 10.87 2.79
C GLN A 178 -4.86 12.16 3.17
N ARG A 179 -4.59 12.37 4.46
CA ARG A 179 -3.92 13.57 5.00
C ARG A 179 -2.41 13.41 5.18
N ALA A 180 -1.92 12.17 5.14
CA ALA A 180 -0.51 11.87 5.28
C ALA A 180 0.33 12.51 4.16
N LEU A 181 1.57 12.87 4.48
CA LEU A 181 2.52 13.42 3.52
C LEU A 181 2.76 12.53 2.29
N VAL A 182 2.76 11.20 2.49
CA VAL A 182 2.93 10.22 1.40
C VAL A 182 1.79 10.29 0.36
N SER A 183 0.64 10.83 0.75
CA SER A 183 -0.51 11.04 -0.13
C SER A 183 -0.56 12.44 -0.73
N LEU A 184 -0.22 13.47 0.06
CA LEU A 184 -0.40 14.87 -0.35
C LEU A 184 0.80 15.48 -1.07
N GLU A 185 2.00 14.93 -0.96
CA GLU A 185 3.25 15.55 -1.46
C GLU A 185 3.58 16.91 -0.87
N TYR A 186 2.89 17.36 0.18
CA TYR A 186 2.85 18.76 0.57
C TYR A 186 4.25 19.41 0.66
N GLY A 187 5.18 18.77 1.36
CA GLY A 187 6.55 19.28 1.47
C GLY A 187 7.35 19.26 0.18
N LYS A 188 7.15 18.25 -0.69
CA LYS A 188 7.85 18.16 -1.97
C LYS A 188 7.36 19.25 -2.93
N VAL A 189 6.04 19.45 -3.00
CA VAL A 189 5.44 20.53 -3.81
C VAL A 189 5.94 21.89 -3.30
N SER A 190 5.79 22.16 -2.01
CA SER A 190 6.17 23.45 -1.42
C SER A 190 7.65 23.76 -1.61
N HIS A 191 8.56 22.79 -1.38
CA HIS A 191 9.98 23.00 -1.61
C HIS A 191 10.33 23.17 -3.09
N THR A 192 9.67 22.43 -3.99
CA THR A 192 9.93 22.56 -5.43
C THR A 192 9.51 23.94 -5.93
N LEU A 193 8.32 24.41 -5.57
CA LEU A 193 7.84 25.74 -5.97
C LEU A 193 8.68 26.87 -5.38
N SER A 194 9.01 26.80 -4.08
CA SER A 194 9.78 27.86 -3.41
C SER A 194 11.23 27.92 -3.91
N SER A 195 11.84 26.78 -4.25
CA SER A 195 13.20 26.74 -4.81
C SER A 195 13.27 27.32 -6.23
N ASN A 196 12.14 27.37 -6.94
CA ASN A 196 12.03 27.93 -8.29
C ASN A 196 11.37 29.32 -8.30
N GLY A 197 11.24 29.99 -7.15
CA GLY A 197 10.74 31.36 -7.06
C GLY A 197 9.24 31.54 -7.34
N ILE A 198 8.47 30.45 -7.31
CA ILE A 198 7.01 30.50 -7.56
C ILE A 198 6.27 30.97 -6.32
N VAL A 199 6.64 30.43 -5.16
CA VAL A 199 6.12 30.84 -3.85
C VAL A 199 7.26 31.27 -2.94
N THR A 200 6.96 31.94 -1.84
CA THR A 200 7.99 32.38 -0.90
C THR A 200 8.63 31.18 -0.20
N LYS A 201 9.91 31.27 0.17
CA LYS A 201 10.54 30.22 1.01
C LYS A 201 9.77 30.09 2.33
N ASN A 202 9.59 28.84 2.77
CA ASN A 202 8.79 28.46 3.95
C ASN A 202 7.29 28.77 3.83
N GLU A 203 6.81 29.12 2.64
CA GLU A 203 5.39 29.21 2.36
C GLU A 203 4.85 27.82 1.99
N TYR A 204 4.17 27.21 2.96
CA TYR A 204 3.50 25.92 2.78
C TYR A 204 2.02 26.16 2.47
N THR A 205 1.73 26.23 1.18
CA THR A 205 0.38 26.48 0.63
C THR A 205 -0.09 25.33 -0.27
N PHE A 206 0.79 24.86 -1.16
CA PHE A 206 0.42 23.92 -2.22
C PHE A 206 0.85 22.48 -1.98
N CYS A 207 -0.04 21.56 -2.32
CA CYS A 207 0.14 20.11 -2.33
C CYS A 207 -0.43 19.52 -3.64
N ASN A 208 -0.56 18.20 -3.74
CA ASN A 208 -1.12 17.56 -4.95
C ASN A 208 -2.62 17.78 -5.12
N PHE A 209 -3.38 17.70 -4.02
CA PHE A 209 -4.84 17.76 -4.01
C PHE A 209 -5.31 18.59 -2.84
N ASP A 210 -6.40 19.34 -3.03
CA ASP A 210 -7.06 20.01 -1.91
C ASP A 210 -7.33 18.99 -0.79
N MET A 211 -7.04 19.37 0.45
CA MET A 211 -7.28 18.50 1.59
C MET A 211 -7.53 19.33 2.83
N ASP A 212 -8.62 19.02 3.52
CA ASP A 212 -9.02 19.62 4.78
C ASP A 212 -8.67 18.73 5.97
N ASP A 213 -8.38 19.34 7.11
CA ASP A 213 -8.11 18.69 8.38
C ASP A 213 -9.09 19.24 9.43
N PRO A 214 -10.26 18.59 9.58
CA PRO A 214 -11.34 19.09 10.43
C PRO A 214 -11.10 18.83 11.94
N ASP A 215 -10.13 17.99 12.31
CA ASP A 215 -9.99 17.45 13.68
C ASP A 215 -9.25 18.39 14.64
N GLY A 216 -8.70 19.49 14.14
CA GLY A 216 -7.95 20.44 14.93
C GLY A 216 -6.52 19.98 15.22
N ALA A 217 -5.86 20.61 16.19
CA ALA A 217 -4.44 20.34 16.47
C ALA A 217 -4.17 18.96 17.10
N ALA A 218 -5.19 18.34 17.70
CA ALA A 218 -5.07 17.04 18.34
C ALA A 218 -5.18 15.93 17.28
N PRO A 219 -4.14 15.10 17.10
CA PRO A 219 -4.21 14.01 16.14
C PRO A 219 -5.30 12.98 16.47
N ASP A 220 -5.87 12.35 15.44
CA ASP A 220 -6.81 11.24 15.53
C ASP A 220 -6.13 10.00 16.15
N ALA A 221 -4.92 9.67 15.69
CA ALA A 221 -4.16 8.51 16.16
C ALA A 221 -2.98 8.87 17.10
N GLY A 222 -2.59 7.91 17.93
CA GLY A 222 -1.47 8.02 18.88
C GLY A 222 -1.89 7.96 20.34
N THR A 223 -0.92 7.68 21.22
CA THR A 223 -1.16 7.67 22.67
C THR A 223 -1.44 9.07 23.22
N GLU A 224 -1.93 9.17 24.47
CA GLU A 224 -2.09 10.47 25.13
C GLU A 224 -0.77 11.24 25.25
N LYS A 225 0.36 10.54 25.47
CA LYS A 225 1.70 11.15 25.47
C LYS A 225 2.03 11.75 24.09
N TYR A 226 1.74 11.02 23.01
CA TYR A 226 1.92 11.51 21.64
C TYR A 226 1.07 12.74 21.35
N LYS A 227 -0.23 12.66 21.64
CA LYS A 227 -1.16 13.77 21.42
C LYS A 227 -0.77 15.00 22.24
N ALA A 228 -0.32 14.83 23.49
CA ALA A 228 0.18 15.91 24.32
C ALA A 228 1.44 16.57 23.75
N TRP A 229 2.40 15.77 23.27
CA TRP A 229 3.61 16.29 22.64
C TRP A 229 3.30 17.06 21.35
N ILE A 230 2.45 16.51 20.47
CA ILE A 230 2.06 17.18 19.22
C ILE A 230 1.38 18.52 19.50
N ARG A 231 0.43 18.58 20.46
CA ARG A 231 -0.22 19.83 20.86
C ARG A 231 0.81 20.87 21.30
N LYS A 232 1.70 20.51 22.24
CA LYS A 232 2.77 21.39 22.73
C LYS A 232 3.71 21.85 21.59
N ALA A 233 4.00 20.96 20.64
CA ALA A 233 4.85 21.25 19.49
C ALA A 233 4.20 22.22 18.49
N ILE A 234 2.88 22.14 18.30
CA ILE A 234 2.12 23.08 17.50
C ILE A 234 2.02 24.44 18.22
N GLU A 235 1.69 24.45 19.51
CA GLU A 235 1.55 25.66 20.33
C GLU A 235 2.85 26.46 20.44
N SER A 236 4.00 25.77 20.51
CA SER A 236 5.33 26.41 20.52
C SER A 236 5.79 26.89 19.14
N GLY A 237 5.07 26.58 18.07
CA GLY A 237 5.45 26.93 16.69
C GLY A 237 6.53 26.02 16.08
N TYR A 238 6.97 24.96 16.78
CA TYR A 238 7.92 24.00 16.23
C TYR A 238 7.32 23.19 15.08
N ILE A 239 6.05 22.76 15.22
CA ILE A 239 5.28 22.09 14.16
C ILE A 239 4.28 23.07 13.54
N GLN A 240 4.40 23.26 12.23
CA GLN A 240 3.45 24.07 11.45
C GLN A 240 2.33 23.20 10.88
N ARG A 241 1.38 22.78 11.72
CA ARG A 241 0.16 22.06 11.27
C ARG A 241 -0.69 22.96 10.38
N LYS A 242 -1.30 22.38 9.34
CA LYS A 242 -2.19 23.09 8.42
C LYS A 242 -3.61 22.54 8.57
N SER A 243 -4.61 23.41 8.71
CA SER A 243 -6.01 23.00 8.66
C SER A 243 -6.50 22.73 7.23
N PHE A 244 -5.76 23.22 6.24
CA PHE A 244 -6.05 23.02 4.83
C PHE A 244 -4.75 23.04 4.01
N ALA A 245 -4.66 22.16 3.02
CA ALA A 245 -3.62 22.18 2.00
C ALA A 245 -4.28 22.34 0.64
N ARG A 246 -3.80 23.30 -0.17
CA ARG A 246 -4.40 23.63 -1.46
C ARG A 246 -3.75 22.82 -2.57
N GLY A 247 -4.54 22.17 -3.41
CA GLY A 247 -4.06 21.50 -4.61
C GLY A 247 -3.35 22.49 -5.55
N LEU A 248 -2.28 22.02 -6.19
CA LEU A 248 -1.53 22.84 -7.14
C LEU A 248 -2.45 23.25 -8.30
N PRO A 249 -2.59 24.56 -8.60
CA PRO A 249 -3.52 25.03 -9.61
C PRO A 249 -3.13 24.56 -11.01
N ASP A 250 -4.13 24.45 -11.90
CA ASP A 250 -3.85 24.31 -13.32
C ASP A 250 -3.29 25.61 -13.92
N PHE A 251 -2.88 25.59 -15.19
CA PHE A 251 -2.29 26.77 -15.83
C PHE A 251 -3.20 28.01 -15.77
N LYS A 252 -4.51 27.86 -15.98
CA LYS A 252 -5.44 28.99 -16.03
C LYS A 252 -5.61 29.61 -14.64
N GLU A 253 -5.72 28.77 -13.61
CA GLU A 253 -5.82 29.20 -12.22
C GLU A 253 -4.51 29.82 -11.74
N ALA A 254 -3.37 29.21 -12.08
CA ALA A 254 -2.04 29.68 -11.73
C ALA A 254 -1.72 31.04 -12.39
N LEU A 255 -2.12 31.24 -13.64
CA LEU A 255 -1.95 32.52 -14.34
C LEU A 255 -2.76 33.62 -13.66
N LYS A 256 -3.97 33.33 -13.20
CA LYS A 256 -4.78 34.29 -12.41
C LYS A 256 -4.13 34.58 -11.06
N LEU A 257 -3.55 33.57 -10.42
CA LEU A 257 -2.98 33.68 -9.08
C LEU A 257 -1.69 34.49 -9.07
N TRP A 258 -0.77 34.23 -10.01
CA TRP A 258 0.57 34.83 -10.02
C TRP A 258 0.75 35.93 -11.06
N ASN A 259 -0.19 36.08 -12.00
CA ASN A 259 -0.09 36.99 -13.14
C ASN A 259 1.25 36.83 -13.90
N ASP A 260 1.71 35.59 -14.02
CA ASP A 260 3.01 35.22 -14.57
C ASP A 260 2.88 33.89 -15.34
N PRO A 261 3.04 33.90 -16.68
CA PRO A 261 2.90 32.71 -17.49
C PRO A 261 4.02 31.68 -17.28
N GLU A 262 5.22 32.08 -16.87
CA GLU A 262 6.34 31.16 -16.62
C GLU A 262 6.09 30.38 -15.33
N LYS A 263 5.67 31.06 -14.26
CA LYS A 263 5.27 30.40 -13.00
C LYS A 263 4.07 29.48 -13.21
N ALA A 264 3.07 29.94 -13.96
CA ALA A 264 1.90 29.14 -14.29
C ALA A 264 2.25 27.89 -15.09
N ALA A 265 3.13 28.02 -16.10
CA ALA A 265 3.62 26.89 -16.89
C ALA A 265 4.39 25.89 -16.03
N PHE A 266 5.29 26.36 -15.16
CA PHE A 266 6.05 25.46 -14.28
C PHE A 266 5.14 24.69 -13.33
N ALA A 267 4.21 25.37 -12.64
CA ALA A 267 3.31 24.70 -11.71
C ALA A 267 2.45 23.65 -12.43
N ASP A 268 1.87 23.98 -13.58
CA ASP A 268 1.05 23.03 -14.34
C ASP A 268 1.89 21.87 -14.90
N TYR A 269 3.13 22.13 -15.32
CA TYR A 269 4.07 21.08 -15.73
C TYR A 269 4.42 20.14 -14.56
N TYR A 270 4.79 20.69 -13.40
CA TYR A 270 5.04 19.90 -12.20
C TYR A 270 3.81 19.05 -11.82
N ARG A 271 2.61 19.65 -11.85
CA ARG A 271 1.34 18.97 -11.54
C ARG A 271 1.07 17.79 -12.48
N LYS A 272 1.42 17.92 -13.76
CA LYS A 272 1.17 16.91 -14.80
C LYS A 272 2.22 15.81 -14.83
N GLU A 273 3.49 16.14 -14.61
CA GLU A 273 4.61 15.21 -14.82
C GLU A 273 5.23 14.71 -13.52
N CYS A 274 5.33 15.56 -12.49
CA CYS A 274 6.14 15.27 -11.29
C CYS A 274 5.31 14.92 -10.05
N GLY A 275 4.08 15.44 -9.93
CA GLY A 275 3.18 15.26 -8.79
C GLY A 275 2.24 14.04 -8.90
N ARG A 276 2.42 13.16 -9.88
CA ARG A 276 1.49 12.04 -10.15
C ARG A 276 1.94 10.68 -9.62
N CYS A 277 3.09 10.58 -8.95
CA CYS A 277 3.70 9.28 -8.63
C CYS A 277 3.34 8.71 -7.24
N HIS A 278 2.40 9.29 -6.51
CA HIS A 278 2.13 8.95 -5.12
C HIS A 278 1.04 7.88 -4.97
N VAL A 279 0.63 7.59 -3.73
CA VAL A 279 -0.30 6.48 -3.44
C VAL A 279 -1.67 6.63 -4.09
N TRP A 280 -2.00 7.78 -4.69
CA TRP A 280 -3.23 7.94 -5.48
C TRP A 280 -3.19 7.25 -6.86
N MET A 281 -2.01 6.86 -7.34
CA MET A 281 -1.82 6.31 -8.68
C MET A 281 -1.08 4.98 -8.62
N GLU A 282 -1.30 4.14 -9.63
CA GLU A 282 -0.50 2.95 -9.87
C GLU A 282 0.94 3.32 -10.25
N GLY A 283 1.84 2.35 -10.09
CA GLY A 283 3.21 2.45 -10.55
C GLY A 283 3.31 2.54 -12.08
N ARG A 284 4.44 3.03 -12.59
CA ARG A 284 4.68 3.00 -14.04
C ARG A 284 4.83 1.55 -14.49
N ARG A 285 4.46 1.30 -15.73
CA ARG A 285 4.63 -0.01 -16.39
C ARG A 285 6.09 -0.24 -16.84
N GLU A 286 7.02 0.03 -15.93
CA GLU A 286 8.47 -0.05 -16.11
C GLU A 286 9.07 -0.97 -15.05
N ARG A 287 10.14 -1.69 -15.40
CA ARG A 287 10.82 -2.61 -14.47
C ARG A 287 11.23 -1.88 -13.19
N GLY A 288 10.80 -2.42 -12.05
CA GLY A 288 11.00 -1.85 -10.72
C GLY A 288 10.00 -0.75 -10.36
N ASP A 289 9.20 -0.18 -11.26
CA ASP A 289 8.20 0.83 -10.87
C ASP A 289 6.80 0.22 -10.67
N ILE A 290 6.60 -1.05 -11.01
CA ILE A 290 5.29 -1.72 -11.02
C ILE A 290 4.78 -1.91 -9.59
N ARG A 291 3.59 -1.39 -9.31
CA ARG A 291 2.85 -1.55 -8.05
C ARG A 291 1.39 -1.12 -8.21
N GLY A 292 0.53 -1.54 -7.30
CA GLY A 292 -0.85 -1.05 -7.18
C GLY A 292 -0.94 0.40 -6.66
N GLY A 293 -2.17 0.88 -6.48
CA GLY A 293 -2.48 2.18 -5.88
C GLY A 293 -3.02 2.06 -4.45
N GLY A 294 -2.92 3.13 -3.67
CA GLY A 294 -3.44 3.25 -2.32
C GLY A 294 -2.89 2.19 -1.37
N CYS A 295 -3.78 1.46 -0.70
CA CYS A 295 -3.38 0.40 0.22
C CYS A 295 -2.59 -0.71 -0.51
N THR A 296 -2.95 -1.05 -1.75
CA THR A 296 -2.26 -2.11 -2.52
C THR A 296 -0.88 -1.69 -3.01
N SER A 297 -0.53 -0.40 -2.97
CA SER A 297 0.82 0.04 -3.33
C SER A 297 1.89 -0.49 -2.36
N CYS A 298 1.49 -0.82 -1.13
CA CYS A 298 2.37 -1.31 -0.08
C CYS A 298 1.97 -2.72 0.38
N HIS A 299 0.68 -2.99 0.52
CA HIS A 299 0.18 -4.24 1.11
C HIS A 299 0.02 -5.38 0.13
N VAL A 300 0.11 -5.13 -1.19
CA VAL A 300 0.19 -6.17 -2.21
C VAL A 300 1.57 -6.08 -2.85
N LEU A 301 2.36 -7.13 -2.70
CA LEU A 301 3.75 -7.11 -3.12
C LEU A 301 3.89 -7.33 -4.62
N TYR A 302 4.88 -6.65 -5.21
CA TYR A 302 5.27 -6.82 -6.60
C TYR A 302 6.74 -7.22 -6.67
N THR A 303 7.11 -8.03 -7.66
CA THR A 303 8.51 -8.20 -8.03
C THR A 303 8.92 -7.06 -8.96
N ASN A 304 10.23 -6.81 -9.10
CA ASN A 304 10.71 -5.79 -10.04
C ASN A 304 10.26 -6.04 -11.49
N ASP A 305 10.09 -7.30 -11.87
CA ASP A 305 9.69 -7.68 -13.21
C ASP A 305 8.17 -7.74 -13.40
N GLY A 306 7.41 -7.73 -12.30
CA GLY A 306 5.95 -7.70 -12.30
C GLY A 306 5.31 -8.98 -12.84
N TYR A 307 5.96 -10.12 -12.62
CA TYR A 307 5.39 -11.43 -12.94
C TYR A 307 4.65 -12.01 -11.74
N TYR A 308 3.57 -12.73 -12.05
CA TYR A 308 2.81 -13.48 -11.07
C TYR A 308 3.51 -14.81 -10.74
N GLU A 309 3.77 -15.06 -9.46
CA GLU A 309 4.46 -16.25 -8.97
C GLU A 309 3.57 -17.10 -8.04
N GLY A 310 2.32 -16.71 -7.82
CA GLY A 310 1.36 -17.43 -6.98
C GLY A 310 0.65 -18.61 -7.66
N GLY A 311 -0.39 -19.09 -6.97
CA GLY A 311 -1.17 -20.27 -7.34
C GLY A 311 -2.49 -19.98 -8.07
N ASP A 312 -2.93 -18.72 -8.12
CA ASP A 312 -4.17 -18.28 -8.76
C ASP A 312 -4.17 -18.61 -10.27
N PRO A 313 -5.04 -19.52 -10.74
CA PRO A 313 -5.08 -19.92 -12.14
C PRO A 313 -5.68 -18.85 -13.06
N THR A 314 -6.27 -17.79 -12.51
CA THR A 314 -6.89 -16.73 -13.30
C THR A 314 -5.89 -15.65 -13.74
N ILE A 315 -4.68 -15.65 -13.17
CA ILE A 315 -3.62 -14.69 -13.44
C ILE A 315 -2.52 -15.33 -14.32
N PRO A 316 -2.23 -14.80 -15.52
CA PRO A 316 -1.23 -15.39 -16.41
C PRO A 316 0.21 -15.17 -15.89
N LYS A 317 0.95 -16.26 -15.70
CA LYS A 317 2.34 -16.26 -15.19
C LYS A 317 3.38 -15.71 -16.17
N ASN A 318 3.05 -15.66 -17.46
CA ASN A 318 3.96 -15.27 -18.54
C ASN A 318 3.76 -13.82 -19.02
N THR A 319 2.91 -13.05 -18.33
CA THR A 319 2.67 -11.63 -18.64
C THR A 319 3.14 -10.76 -17.48
N LYS A 320 3.53 -9.51 -17.79
CA LYS A 320 3.96 -8.53 -16.79
C LYS A 320 2.75 -7.76 -16.21
N PHE A 321 3.05 -6.95 -15.20
CA PHE A 321 2.11 -6.06 -14.51
C PHE A 321 1.15 -6.76 -13.56
N HIS A 322 1.59 -7.87 -12.97
CA HIS A 322 0.86 -8.59 -11.94
C HIS A 322 1.58 -8.49 -10.60
N PRO A 323 0.83 -8.57 -9.48
CA PRO A 323 1.46 -8.71 -8.17
C PRO A 323 2.24 -10.02 -8.10
N TYR A 324 3.18 -10.11 -7.18
CA TYR A 324 3.92 -11.34 -6.88
C TYR A 324 2.95 -12.50 -6.54
N LYS A 325 1.94 -12.19 -5.72
CA LYS A 325 0.84 -13.09 -5.33
C LYS A 325 -0.46 -12.31 -5.14
N HIS A 326 -1.59 -13.00 -5.20
CA HIS A 326 -2.89 -12.41 -4.87
C HIS A 326 -3.08 -12.45 -3.35
N GLU A 327 -2.21 -11.74 -2.63
CA GLU A 327 -2.09 -11.77 -1.17
C GLU A 327 -1.92 -10.34 -0.62
N ILE A 328 -2.50 -10.10 0.55
CA ILE A 328 -2.33 -8.88 1.33
C ILE A 328 -1.44 -9.19 2.54
N THR A 329 -0.41 -8.38 2.74
CA THR A 329 0.56 -8.57 3.82
C THR A 329 0.92 -7.28 4.55
N THR A 330 1.28 -7.41 5.82
CA THR A 330 1.94 -6.37 6.61
C THR A 330 3.46 -6.57 6.67
N LYS A 331 3.98 -7.66 6.10
CA LYS A 331 5.42 -7.97 6.00
C LYS A 331 5.99 -7.33 4.74
N ILE A 332 6.12 -6.01 4.77
CA ILE A 332 6.51 -5.21 3.60
C ILE A 332 8.05 -5.06 3.58
N PRO A 333 8.75 -5.59 2.56
CA PRO A 333 10.20 -5.43 2.43
C PRO A 333 10.58 -4.05 1.91
N ALA A 334 11.83 -3.61 2.12
CA ALA A 334 12.35 -2.36 1.58
C ALA A 334 12.28 -2.27 0.05
N SER A 335 12.32 -3.42 -0.66
CA SER A 335 12.14 -3.47 -2.11
C SER A 335 10.77 -2.95 -2.55
N GLN A 336 9.71 -3.20 -1.78
CA GLN A 336 8.38 -2.66 -2.08
C GLN A 336 8.38 -1.13 -1.94
N CYS A 337 9.08 -0.58 -0.94
CA CYS A 337 9.26 0.86 -0.77
C CYS A 337 10.08 1.45 -1.93
N ALA A 338 11.06 0.70 -2.45
CA ALA A 338 11.92 1.12 -3.54
C ALA A 338 11.16 1.32 -4.86
N HIS A 339 9.99 0.70 -5.08
CA HIS A 339 9.15 1.02 -6.25
C HIS A 339 8.79 2.52 -6.36
N CYS A 340 8.89 3.29 -5.26
CA CYS A 340 8.80 4.75 -5.25
C CYS A 340 10.09 5.46 -4.82
N HIS A 341 10.77 4.95 -3.79
CA HIS A 341 11.84 5.65 -3.06
C HIS A 341 13.23 5.55 -3.71
N THR A 342 13.30 5.47 -5.05
CA THR A 342 14.52 5.36 -5.88
C THR A 342 14.93 6.67 -6.58
N ARG A 343 14.07 7.69 -6.51
CA ARG A 343 14.28 9.03 -7.11
C ARG A 343 14.56 10.03 -5.99
N GLY A 344 14.56 11.34 -6.28
CA GLY A 344 14.63 12.38 -5.25
C GLY A 344 15.73 12.15 -4.22
N LYS A 345 15.36 11.72 -2.99
CA LYS A 345 16.29 11.41 -1.89
C LYS A 345 17.03 10.06 -2.02
N ARG A 346 16.62 9.19 -2.93
CA ARG A 346 17.19 7.86 -3.21
C ARG A 346 17.25 6.92 -2.01
N ILE A 347 16.44 7.17 -0.97
CA ILE A 347 16.56 6.48 0.32
C ILE A 347 16.40 4.96 0.20
N GLY A 348 15.49 4.47 -0.64
CA GLY A 348 15.27 3.04 -0.83
C GLY A 348 16.48 2.35 -1.45
N THR A 349 17.10 2.98 -2.46
CA THR A 349 18.31 2.43 -3.09
C THR A 349 19.52 2.56 -2.20
N THR A 350 19.74 3.72 -1.56
CA THR A 350 20.92 3.92 -0.70
C THR A 350 20.87 3.04 0.55
N PHE A 351 19.68 2.82 1.13
CA PHE A 351 19.49 1.90 2.25
C PHE A 351 19.94 0.47 1.88
N ALA A 352 19.59 0.03 0.67
CA ALA A 352 19.99 -1.26 0.12
C ALA A 352 21.43 -1.30 -0.43
N GLY A 353 22.21 -0.21 -0.36
CA GLY A 353 23.55 -0.16 -0.93
C GLY A 353 23.57 -0.11 -2.46
N ILE A 354 22.54 0.47 -3.06
CA ILE A 354 22.37 0.59 -4.50
C ILE A 354 22.56 2.07 -4.88
N PHE A 355 23.58 2.37 -5.68
CA PHE A 355 23.96 3.72 -6.09
C PHE A 355 23.72 3.92 -7.59
N GLU A 356 22.94 4.94 -7.94
CA GLU A 356 22.60 5.27 -9.33
C GLU A 356 23.85 5.71 -10.12
N TYR A 357 24.05 5.15 -11.30
CA TYR A 357 25.16 5.48 -12.17
C TYR A 357 24.67 6.25 -13.41
N ASP A 358 25.17 7.47 -13.60
CA ASP A 358 24.52 8.50 -14.45
C ASP A 358 25.13 8.65 -15.87
N TYR A 359 25.78 7.62 -16.43
CA TYR A 359 26.47 7.76 -17.72
C TYR A 359 26.20 6.61 -18.69
N LYS A 360 25.15 6.78 -19.52
CA LYS A 360 24.82 5.87 -20.64
C LYS A 360 25.59 6.14 -21.94
N SER A 361 26.18 7.33 -22.13
CA SER A 361 26.34 7.90 -23.48
C SER A 361 27.31 7.20 -24.43
N ASN A 362 28.08 6.20 -23.98
CA ASN A 362 29.05 5.55 -24.86
C ASN A 362 29.04 4.03 -24.87
N HIS A 363 28.26 3.34 -24.01
CA HIS A 363 28.33 1.87 -23.88
C HIS A 363 29.80 1.38 -23.90
N LYS A 364 30.67 2.03 -23.12
CA LYS A 364 32.10 1.69 -23.03
C LYS A 364 32.58 1.44 -21.60
N ALA A 365 31.70 1.51 -20.60
CA ALA A 365 32.05 1.31 -19.19
C ALA A 365 30.88 0.78 -18.37
N THR A 366 31.20 0.32 -17.15
CA THR A 366 30.31 -0.18 -16.09
C THR A 366 29.12 0.76 -15.81
N PRO A 367 28.01 0.26 -15.21
CA PRO A 367 27.86 -1.06 -14.59
C PRO A 367 27.43 -2.16 -15.57
N LEU A 368 28.10 -3.32 -15.46
CA LEU A 368 27.77 -4.54 -16.18
C LEU A 368 27.02 -5.51 -15.26
N ASN A 369 26.26 -6.45 -15.83
CA ASN A 369 25.66 -7.57 -15.14
C ASN A 369 26.71 -8.67 -14.86
N GLU A 370 26.31 -9.76 -14.20
CA GLU A 370 27.19 -10.89 -13.87
C GLU A 370 27.82 -11.58 -15.08
N LYS A 371 27.24 -11.41 -16.27
CA LYS A 371 27.74 -11.95 -17.55
C LYS A 371 28.67 -11.00 -18.28
N GLY A 372 28.93 -9.81 -17.73
CA GLY A 372 29.71 -8.77 -18.41
C GLY A 372 28.93 -8.02 -19.49
N GLU A 373 27.61 -8.17 -19.55
CA GLU A 373 26.73 -7.43 -20.45
C GLU A 373 26.18 -6.18 -19.76
N TYR A 374 25.54 -5.27 -20.49
CA TYR A 374 24.84 -4.14 -19.87
C TYR A 374 23.71 -4.62 -18.96
N GLN A 375 23.55 -3.94 -17.83
CA GLN A 375 22.41 -4.18 -16.96
C GLN A 375 21.10 -3.83 -17.66
N GLU A 376 20.06 -4.61 -17.41
CA GLU A 376 18.71 -4.15 -17.72
C GLU A 376 18.34 -3.01 -16.76
N PRO A 377 17.85 -1.86 -17.26
CA PRO A 377 17.49 -0.75 -16.40
C PRO A 377 16.48 -1.18 -15.33
N LEU A 378 16.77 -0.78 -14.09
CA LEU A 378 15.87 -0.93 -12.95
C LEU A 378 15.39 0.47 -12.55
N TYR A 379 14.10 0.68 -12.28
CA TYR A 379 13.56 2.01 -11.98
C TYR A 379 13.92 3.07 -13.06
N THR A 380 14.06 2.63 -14.32
CA THR A 380 14.54 3.40 -15.50
C THR A 380 16.02 3.83 -15.49
N LYS A 381 16.85 3.24 -14.61
CA LYS A 381 18.23 3.65 -14.32
C LYS A 381 19.17 2.44 -14.21
N ASP A 382 20.48 2.72 -14.25
CA ASP A 382 21.55 1.74 -14.03
C ASP A 382 22.17 1.95 -12.65
N TYR A 383 22.68 0.87 -12.05
CA TYR A 383 23.09 0.88 -10.65
C TYR A 383 24.40 0.15 -10.37
N LEU A 384 25.18 0.74 -9.48
CA LEU A 384 26.33 0.10 -8.83
C LEU A 384 25.91 -0.39 -7.45
N HIS A 385 26.39 -1.57 -7.09
CA HIS A 385 26.30 -2.07 -5.72
C HIS A 385 27.47 -1.50 -4.92
N ILE A 386 27.13 -0.81 -3.84
CA ILE A 386 28.02 -0.31 -2.81
C ILE A 386 27.62 -0.93 -1.47
N ARG A 387 28.27 -0.50 -0.39
CA ARG A 387 27.87 -0.93 0.95
C ARG A 387 26.49 -0.39 1.31
N GLY A 388 25.61 -1.26 1.78
CA GLY A 388 24.29 -0.88 2.30
C GLY A 388 24.33 -0.29 3.70
N ASP A 389 23.16 0.15 4.17
CA ASP A 389 23.01 0.54 5.56
C ASP A 389 23.22 -0.65 6.49
N ILE A 390 23.82 -0.43 7.66
CA ILE A 390 24.11 -1.52 8.60
C ILE A 390 22.84 -2.21 9.11
N HIS A 391 21.72 -1.50 9.21
CA HIS A 391 20.43 -2.08 9.60
C HIS A 391 19.93 -3.02 8.49
N PHE A 392 19.99 -2.58 7.24
CA PHE A 392 19.66 -3.42 6.08
C PHE A 392 20.55 -4.66 6.00
N GLU A 393 21.88 -4.51 6.15
CA GLU A 393 22.84 -5.63 6.17
C GLU A 393 22.52 -6.65 7.29
N LYS A 394 21.87 -6.20 8.38
CA LYS A 394 21.47 -7.08 9.48
C LYS A 394 20.12 -7.75 9.24
N GLY A 395 19.33 -7.32 8.27
CA GLY A 395 17.98 -7.81 7.97
C GLY A 395 16.87 -7.01 8.66
N VAL A 396 17.16 -5.75 9.03
CA VAL A 396 16.17 -4.78 9.51
C VAL A 396 15.63 -4.01 8.32
N GLU A 397 14.31 -4.01 8.15
CA GLU A 397 13.60 -3.40 7.02
C GLU A 397 13.05 -2.01 7.37
N CYS A 398 12.56 -1.28 6.36
CA CYS A 398 11.99 0.06 6.58
C CYS A 398 10.85 0.07 7.61
N ILE A 399 10.02 -0.98 7.63
CA ILE A 399 8.88 -1.12 8.56
C ILE A 399 9.30 -1.35 10.01
N ASP A 400 10.55 -1.79 10.24
CA ASP A 400 11.08 -2.03 11.58
C ASP A 400 11.40 -0.72 12.31
N CYS A 401 11.59 0.37 11.55
CA CYS A 401 11.75 1.72 12.07
C CYS A 401 10.48 2.55 11.88
N HIS A 402 9.91 2.58 10.68
CA HIS A 402 8.74 3.41 10.39
C HIS A 402 7.51 2.96 11.16
N THR A 403 6.77 3.92 11.70
CA THR A 403 5.54 3.65 12.44
C THR A 403 4.31 3.71 11.55
N SER A 404 3.19 3.18 12.05
CA SER A 404 1.92 3.31 11.34
C SER A 404 1.58 4.80 11.11
N ILE A 405 1.91 5.67 12.06
CA ILE A 405 1.70 7.12 11.94
C ILE A 405 2.67 7.75 10.94
N ASP A 406 3.94 7.32 10.90
CA ASP A 406 4.90 7.83 9.92
C ASP A 406 4.39 7.66 8.48
N VAL A 407 3.73 6.52 8.21
CA VAL A 407 3.28 6.14 6.87
C VAL A 407 1.82 6.53 6.63
N HIS A 408 0.89 6.06 7.45
CA HIS A 408 -0.54 6.34 7.30
C HIS A 408 -0.95 7.72 7.79
N GLY A 409 -0.09 8.46 8.48
CA GLY A 409 -0.46 9.73 9.11
C GLY A 409 -1.16 9.54 10.45
N ASP A 410 -1.31 10.63 11.19
CA ASP A 410 -2.01 10.68 12.47
C ASP A 410 -3.35 11.41 12.39
N GLY A 411 -3.77 11.82 11.19
CA GLY A 411 -4.98 12.60 10.94
C GLY A 411 -4.67 14.08 10.68
N ASN A 412 -3.53 14.60 11.13
CA ASN A 412 -3.16 15.98 10.87
C ASN A 412 -2.49 16.15 9.50
N ILE A 413 -2.57 17.36 8.93
CA ILE A 413 -1.80 17.73 7.74
C ILE A 413 -0.50 18.43 8.14
N TYR A 414 0.62 17.83 7.73
CA TYR A 414 1.96 18.39 7.92
C TYR A 414 2.61 18.78 6.60
N PRO A 415 3.31 19.92 6.53
CA PRO A 415 4.00 20.35 5.32
C PRO A 415 5.40 19.76 5.13
N THR A 416 5.92 18.96 6.07
CA THR A 416 7.26 18.33 5.91
C THR A 416 7.37 17.01 6.64
N THR A 417 8.13 16.07 6.05
CA THR A 417 8.35 14.73 6.61
C THR A 417 8.99 14.77 7.99
N LEU A 418 9.72 15.83 8.32
CA LEU A 418 10.32 16.02 9.64
C LEU A 418 9.26 16.11 10.76
N TYR A 419 8.08 16.64 10.45
CA TYR A 419 6.99 16.73 11.42
C TYR A 419 6.21 15.44 11.55
N GLN A 420 6.22 14.57 10.54
CA GLN A 420 5.45 13.32 10.60
C GLN A 420 6.28 12.13 11.12
N VAL A 421 7.57 12.04 10.75
CA VAL A 421 8.44 10.94 11.17
C VAL A 421 8.78 11.05 12.66
N GLU A 422 8.39 10.07 13.46
CA GLU A 422 8.60 10.07 14.91
C GLU A 422 9.83 9.29 15.39
N ILE A 423 10.26 8.27 14.63
CA ILE A 423 11.35 7.38 15.06
C ILE A 423 12.71 8.07 14.97
N GLN A 424 13.56 7.87 15.97
CA GLN A 424 14.88 8.48 16.10
C GLN A 424 15.92 7.46 16.60
N CYS A 425 17.21 7.70 16.36
CA CYS A 425 18.29 6.78 16.77
C CYS A 425 18.25 6.47 18.27
N TYR A 426 18.02 7.50 19.09
CA TYR A 426 17.95 7.40 20.54
C TYR A 426 16.70 6.69 21.07
N ASP A 427 15.72 6.38 20.22
CA ASP A 427 14.54 5.60 20.61
C ASP A 427 14.87 4.12 20.81
N CYS A 428 15.91 3.63 20.12
CA CYS A 428 16.41 2.26 20.26
C CYS A 428 17.74 2.24 21.03
N HIS A 429 18.66 3.14 20.70
CA HIS A 429 20.05 3.06 21.16
C HIS A 429 20.34 3.88 22.42
N GLY A 430 19.49 4.87 22.73
CA GLY A 430 19.72 5.85 23.78
C GLY A 430 20.85 6.82 23.42
N THR A 431 21.61 7.20 24.43
CA THR A 431 22.80 8.08 24.38
C THR A 431 23.93 7.43 25.20
N PRO A 432 25.18 7.89 25.12
CA PRO A 432 26.26 7.39 25.96
C PRO A 432 26.01 7.54 27.48
N GLU A 433 25.12 8.44 27.89
CA GLU A 433 24.80 8.71 29.30
C GLU A 433 23.45 8.12 29.74
N LYS A 434 22.49 7.98 28.84
CA LYS A 434 21.10 7.61 29.15
C LYS A 434 20.56 6.52 28.23
N TYR A 435 19.89 5.54 28.81
CA TYR A 435 19.09 4.54 28.10
C TYR A 435 17.87 5.21 27.41
N PRO A 436 17.27 4.58 26.39
CA PRO A 436 16.12 5.15 25.67
C PRO A 436 14.96 5.59 26.59
N TRP A 437 14.63 4.77 27.61
CA TRP A 437 13.53 5.04 28.54
C TRP A 437 13.84 6.13 29.59
N GLU A 438 15.11 6.52 29.75
CA GLU A 438 15.55 7.59 30.66
C GLU A 438 15.56 8.98 30.00
N LEU A 439 15.44 9.04 28.67
CA LEU A 439 15.29 10.29 27.92
C LEU A 439 13.88 10.84 28.10
N PRO A 440 13.63 12.16 27.97
CA PRO A 440 12.27 12.69 27.95
C PRO A 440 11.55 12.37 26.62
N VAL A 441 10.22 12.47 26.63
CA VAL A 441 9.45 12.58 25.37
C VAL A 441 9.80 13.93 24.74
N GLY A 442 10.11 13.93 23.45
CA GLY A 442 10.54 15.08 22.67
C GLY A 442 12.05 15.31 22.64
N TYR A 443 12.84 14.43 23.27
CA TYR A 443 14.31 14.49 23.21
C TYR A 443 14.78 14.65 21.75
N GLY A 444 15.82 15.46 21.53
CA GLY A 444 16.31 15.81 20.19
C GLY A 444 15.50 16.89 19.47
N THR A 445 14.48 17.46 20.12
CA THR A 445 13.72 18.60 19.60
C THR A 445 13.68 19.75 20.63
N PRO A 446 13.32 20.98 20.22
CA PRO A 446 13.12 22.09 21.14
C PRO A 446 11.95 21.91 22.11
N VAL A 447 11.10 20.89 21.91
CA VAL A 447 9.86 20.67 22.65
C VAL A 447 9.95 19.35 23.40
N ILE A 448 10.01 19.42 24.73
CA ILE A 448 10.06 18.23 25.60
C ILE A 448 8.88 18.20 26.57
N LEU A 449 8.47 17.00 26.97
CA LEU A 449 7.59 16.80 28.13
C LEU A 449 8.42 16.50 29.37
N ASP A 450 7.91 16.90 30.53
CA ASP A 450 8.62 16.70 31.80
C ASP A 450 8.67 15.23 32.19
N GLY A 451 9.79 14.86 32.84
CA GLY A 451 10.04 13.50 33.32
C GLY A 451 10.65 12.56 32.28
N ASN A 452 10.81 11.30 32.69
CA ASN A 452 11.35 10.26 31.84
C ASN A 452 10.28 9.73 30.88
N ARG A 453 10.69 9.38 29.66
CA ARG A 453 9.84 8.75 28.65
C ARG A 453 9.22 7.47 29.19
N GLY A 454 10.05 6.62 29.83
CA GLY A 454 9.65 5.33 30.37
C GLY A 454 9.40 4.28 29.28
N VAL A 455 8.64 3.26 29.66
CA VAL A 455 8.23 2.13 28.80
C VAL A 455 6.71 1.99 28.80
N TYR A 456 6.18 1.20 27.86
CA TYR A 456 4.80 0.73 27.88
C TYR A 456 4.77 -0.71 28.36
N GLU A 457 4.03 -0.97 29.44
CA GLU A 457 3.92 -2.30 30.04
C GLU A 457 2.58 -2.93 29.70
N THR A 458 2.61 -4.13 29.12
CA THR A 458 1.42 -4.99 28.94
C THR A 458 1.85 -6.44 28.94
N ASP A 459 1.01 -7.33 29.46
CA ASP A 459 1.25 -8.79 29.46
C ASP A 459 2.63 -9.19 30.04
N LYS A 460 3.09 -8.47 31.08
CA LYS A 460 4.41 -8.64 31.72
C LYS A 460 5.60 -8.39 30.78
N LYS A 461 5.39 -7.69 29.67
CA LYS A 461 6.43 -7.23 28.74
C LYS A 461 6.55 -5.71 28.79
N GLU A 462 7.78 -5.22 28.71
CA GLU A 462 8.09 -3.80 28.61
C GLU A 462 8.44 -3.48 27.15
N TYR A 463 7.75 -2.51 26.55
CA TYR A 463 8.01 -2.03 25.19
C TYR A 463 8.58 -0.61 25.23
N LEU A 464 9.56 -0.32 24.39
CA LEU A 464 10.10 1.03 24.28
C LEU A 464 9.08 1.98 23.64
N LEU A 465 9.13 3.23 24.09
CA LEU A 465 8.39 4.34 23.49
C LEU A 465 9.28 5.11 22.50
N THR A 466 8.69 5.57 21.40
CA THR A 466 9.32 6.52 20.47
C THR A 466 9.63 7.83 21.16
N SER A 467 10.42 8.68 20.49
CA SER A 467 10.69 10.04 20.93
C SER A 467 9.41 10.84 21.18
N ARG A 468 8.31 10.47 20.53
CA ARG A 468 7.00 11.12 20.68
C ARG A 468 6.04 10.34 21.57
N GLY A 469 6.45 9.25 22.20
CA GLY A 469 5.67 8.57 23.25
C GLY A 469 4.69 7.51 22.75
N ASN A 470 4.80 7.05 21.50
CA ASN A 470 4.07 5.85 21.05
C ASN A 470 4.89 4.59 21.32
N PRO A 471 4.29 3.49 21.78
CA PRO A 471 5.01 2.24 21.99
C PRO A 471 5.30 1.53 20.67
N ARG A 472 6.42 0.80 20.61
CA ARG A 472 6.84 0.00 19.47
C ARG A 472 6.76 -1.48 19.82
N ARG A 473 5.88 -2.23 19.16
CA ARG A 473 5.69 -3.66 19.45
C ARG A 473 6.94 -4.49 19.18
N ASN A 474 7.80 -4.03 18.28
CA ASN A 474 9.05 -4.71 17.96
C ASN A 474 10.24 -4.33 18.85
N LEU A 475 10.11 -3.39 19.79
CA LEU A 475 11.21 -2.98 20.67
C LEU A 475 10.91 -3.42 22.10
N VAL A 476 11.42 -4.58 22.47
CA VAL A 476 11.17 -5.21 23.78
C VAL A 476 12.37 -4.94 24.70
N LYS A 477 12.08 -4.50 25.92
CA LYS A 477 13.09 -4.32 26.97
C LYS A 477 13.10 -5.55 27.89
N GLU A 478 14.30 -6.01 28.22
CA GLU A 478 14.54 -7.14 29.12
C GLU A 478 15.67 -6.79 30.08
N GLY A 479 15.32 -6.40 31.31
CA GLY A 479 16.29 -5.80 32.23
C GLY A 479 16.85 -4.50 31.63
N ASP A 480 18.18 -4.43 31.49
CA ASP A 480 18.87 -3.33 30.81
C ASP A 480 19.09 -3.59 29.30
N GLY A 481 18.70 -4.76 28.78
CA GLY A 481 18.82 -5.12 27.38
C GLY A 481 17.62 -4.68 26.54
N VAL A 482 17.82 -4.53 25.23
CA VAL A 482 16.76 -4.26 24.25
C VAL A 482 16.90 -5.20 23.06
N THR A 483 15.78 -5.81 22.68
CA THR A 483 15.67 -6.66 21.49
C THR A 483 14.73 -6.01 20.49
N LEU A 484 15.21 -5.84 19.25
CA LEU A 484 14.39 -5.49 18.09
C LEU A 484 13.96 -6.77 17.37
N ILE A 485 12.66 -6.96 17.17
CA ILE A 485 12.10 -8.10 16.43
C ILE A 485 11.63 -7.61 15.06
N SER A 486 12.27 -8.05 13.97
CA SER A 486 11.88 -7.60 12.63
C SER A 486 10.43 -7.98 12.33
N PHE A 487 9.59 -7.01 11.98
CA PHE A 487 8.22 -7.22 11.52
C PHE A 487 8.17 -7.95 10.18
N TYR A 488 9.23 -7.85 9.37
CA TYR A 488 9.34 -8.57 8.10
C TYR A 488 9.68 -10.04 8.32
N SER A 489 10.83 -10.31 8.96
CA SER A 489 11.40 -11.66 9.03
C SER A 489 11.10 -12.40 10.34
N GLY A 490 10.70 -11.70 11.40
CA GLY A 490 10.61 -12.24 12.76
C GLY A 490 11.97 -12.42 13.45
N LYS A 491 13.07 -12.06 12.78
CA LYS A 491 14.42 -12.18 13.33
C LYS A 491 14.61 -11.23 14.52
N GLU A 492 15.25 -11.74 15.57
CA GLU A 492 15.61 -10.95 16.75
C GLU A 492 17.00 -10.33 16.60
N HIS A 493 17.13 -9.08 17.04
CA HIS A 493 18.34 -8.30 17.00
C HIS A 493 18.60 -7.68 18.37
N ALA A 494 19.70 -8.05 19.01
CA ALA A 494 20.17 -7.34 20.19
C ALA A 494 20.57 -5.91 19.79
N VAL A 495 19.91 -4.90 20.38
CA VAL A 495 20.16 -3.50 20.07
C VAL A 495 21.41 -3.04 20.83
N PRO A 496 22.43 -2.48 20.14
CA PRO A 496 23.60 -1.93 20.79
C PRO A 496 23.25 -0.64 21.54
N LEU A 497 23.18 -0.72 22.87
CA LEU A 497 22.88 0.43 23.73
C LEU A 497 24.13 1.26 23.99
N LEU A 498 24.07 2.55 23.66
CA LEU A 498 25.22 3.45 23.74
C LEU A 498 25.73 3.61 25.18
N LYS A 499 24.82 3.71 26.16
CA LYS A 499 25.17 3.79 27.58
C LYS A 499 25.97 2.58 28.06
N THR A 500 25.56 1.37 27.67
CA THR A 500 26.27 0.13 28.00
C THR A 500 27.64 0.07 27.35
N ILE A 501 27.72 0.41 26.06
CA ILE A 501 28.99 0.45 25.31
C ILE A 501 29.96 1.45 25.96
N ASN A 502 29.46 2.62 26.34
CA ASN A 502 30.24 3.67 26.98
C ASN A 502 30.74 3.25 28.37
N ALA A 503 29.85 2.76 29.24
CA ALA A 503 30.18 2.33 30.60
C ALA A 503 31.21 1.18 30.63
N GLN A 504 31.17 0.29 29.64
CA GLN A 504 32.08 -0.85 29.52
C GLN A 504 33.31 -0.55 28.66
N ASN A 505 33.37 0.63 28.02
CA ASN A 505 34.38 1.00 27.03
C ASN A 505 34.57 -0.05 25.90
N THR A 506 33.47 -0.56 25.35
CA THR A 506 33.46 -1.64 24.33
C THR A 506 33.27 -1.12 22.89
N TRP A 507 33.67 0.13 22.64
CA TRP A 507 33.58 0.76 21.31
C TRP A 507 34.37 -0.01 20.25
N LYS A 508 33.73 -0.32 19.12
CA LYS A 508 34.39 -1.06 18.01
C LYS A 508 35.47 -0.26 17.29
N THR A 509 35.35 1.06 17.26
CA THR A 509 36.31 1.95 16.60
C THR A 509 36.45 3.25 17.38
N LYS A 510 37.64 3.86 17.30
CA LYS A 510 37.89 5.19 17.86
C LYS A 510 36.98 6.26 17.23
N ALA A 511 36.73 6.17 15.91
CA ALA A 511 35.82 7.07 15.22
C ALA A 511 34.38 6.95 15.75
N GLY A 512 33.90 5.73 16.00
CA GLY A 512 32.58 5.50 16.58
C GLY A 512 32.43 6.07 18.00
N MET A 513 33.48 5.96 18.83
CA MET A 513 33.50 6.57 20.15
C MET A 513 33.47 8.11 20.10
N VAL A 514 34.10 8.73 19.10
CA VAL A 514 34.13 10.20 18.94
C VAL A 514 32.84 10.74 18.32
N ALA A 515 32.14 9.92 17.52
CA ALA A 515 30.94 10.33 16.82
C ALA A 515 29.68 10.34 17.70
N MET A 516 29.71 9.65 18.85
CA MET A 516 28.63 9.58 19.83
C MET A 516 28.95 10.47 21.02
#